data_AF-A0A9E5V3H8-F1
#
_entry.id   AF-A0A9E5V3H8-F1
#
_cell.length_a   1.000
_cell.length_b   1.000
_cell.length_c   1.000
_cell.angle_alpha   90.00
_cell.angle_beta   90.00
_cell.angle_gamma   90.00
#
_symmetry.space_group_name_H-M   'P 1'
#
loop_
_entity.id
_entity.type
_entity.pdbx_description
1 polymer ?
#
loop_
_entity_poly.entity_id
_entity_poly.type
_entity_poly.pdbx_seq_one_letter_code
_entity_poly.pdbx_strand_id
1 'polypeptide(L)'
;MATITVTTTADSGSGSLREAISKAQSGDTIKFSSNLANQKITLTGGQLTVKQSITLDGSGVSNLTINGNSSTRILAVEKFLNVNIKNLNFTNGRITGAGGAGEGGAIQVRDYSTLTVENSKFTNNSASRGGQFVLAMAAD
;
A
#
# COMPACT_ATOMS: atom_id res chain seq x y z
N MET A 1 -7.53 -9.11 -16.97
CA MET A 1 -7.81 -8.66 -15.59
C MET A 1 -8.17 -9.89 -14.78
N ALA A 2 -7.32 -10.23 -13.82
CA ALA A 2 -7.54 -11.31 -12.88
C ALA A 2 -7.88 -10.75 -11.49
N THR A 3 -8.44 -11.62 -10.66
CA THR A 3 -8.55 -11.38 -9.22
C THR A 3 -7.52 -12.24 -8.50
N ILE A 4 -6.69 -11.63 -7.67
CA ILE A 4 -5.73 -12.31 -6.81
C ILE A 4 -6.18 -12.14 -5.36
N THR A 5 -6.32 -13.23 -4.62
CA THR A 5 -6.79 -13.18 -3.23
C THR A 5 -5.64 -13.33 -2.26
N VAL A 6 -5.49 -12.36 -1.36
CA VAL A 6 -4.63 -12.44 -0.18
C VAL A 6 -5.34 -13.26 0.89
N THR A 7 -4.67 -14.27 1.42
CA THR A 7 -5.25 -15.27 2.34
C THR A 7 -4.54 -15.36 3.69
N THR A 8 -3.40 -14.69 3.84
CA THR A 8 -2.59 -14.69 5.07
C THR A 8 -2.13 -13.29 5.46
N THR A 9 -1.87 -13.11 6.75
CA THR A 9 -1.25 -11.91 7.33
C THR A 9 0.27 -11.92 7.27
N ALA A 10 0.87 -13.00 6.78
CA ALA A 10 2.31 -13.08 6.58
C ALA A 10 2.79 -11.98 5.62
N ASP A 11 3.93 -11.39 5.93
CA ASP A 11 4.54 -10.33 5.12
C ASP A 11 5.07 -10.85 3.77
N SER A 12 5.41 -12.13 3.68
CA SER A 12 5.94 -12.77 2.48
C SER A 12 5.49 -14.23 2.40
N GLY A 13 5.76 -14.86 1.26
CA GLY A 13 5.36 -16.24 0.98
C GLY A 13 3.96 -16.37 0.38
N SER A 14 3.54 -17.61 0.16
CA SER A 14 2.30 -17.94 -0.53
C SER A 14 1.08 -17.29 0.13
N GLY A 15 0.28 -16.59 -0.67
CA GLY A 15 -0.96 -15.95 -0.23
C GLY A 15 -0.79 -14.62 0.51
N SER A 16 0.44 -14.12 0.66
CA SER A 16 0.72 -12.80 1.26
C SER A 16 0.35 -11.65 0.32
N LEU A 17 0.13 -10.46 0.89
CA LEU A 17 -0.08 -9.24 0.09
C LEU A 17 1.13 -8.92 -0.80
N ARG A 18 2.35 -9.14 -0.28
CA ARG A 18 3.58 -8.92 -1.04
C ARG A 18 3.68 -9.83 -2.27
N GLU A 19 3.33 -11.09 -2.11
CA GLU A 19 3.27 -12.03 -3.23
C GLU A 19 2.15 -11.66 -4.22
N ALA A 20 0.98 -11.26 -3.73
CA ALA A 20 -0.12 -10.83 -4.60
C ALA A 20 0.27 -9.62 -5.46
N ILE A 21 0.94 -8.62 -4.87
CA ILE A 21 1.44 -7.43 -5.58
C ILE A 21 2.51 -7.81 -6.62
N SER A 22 3.40 -8.76 -6.30
CA SER A 22 4.45 -9.16 -7.25
C SER A 22 3.92 -9.96 -8.44
N LYS A 23 2.82 -10.71 -8.26
CA LYS A 23 2.15 -11.49 -9.30
C LYS A 23 1.19 -10.66 -10.16
N ALA A 24 0.58 -9.62 -9.60
CA ALA A 24 -0.42 -8.82 -10.28
C ALA A 24 0.12 -8.19 -11.56
N GLN A 25 -0.73 -8.15 -12.59
CA GLN A 25 -0.49 -7.44 -13.84
C GLN A 25 -1.35 -6.16 -13.89
N SER A 26 -1.01 -5.23 -14.78
CA SER A 26 -1.82 -4.01 -14.93
C SER A 26 -3.27 -4.35 -15.31
N GLY A 27 -4.22 -3.74 -14.59
CA GLY A 27 -5.65 -4.01 -14.65
C GLY A 27 -6.15 -5.01 -13.61
N ASP A 28 -5.28 -5.71 -12.87
CA ASP A 28 -5.74 -6.71 -11.91
C ASP A 28 -6.31 -6.09 -10.62
N THR A 29 -7.13 -6.89 -9.93
CA THR A 29 -7.66 -6.56 -8.61
C THR A 29 -7.13 -7.54 -7.58
N ILE A 30 -6.52 -7.01 -6.53
CA ILE A 30 -6.13 -7.75 -5.34
C ILE A 30 -7.24 -7.61 -4.31
N LYS A 31 -7.85 -8.74 -3.94
CA LYS A 31 -8.87 -8.85 -2.91
C LYS A 31 -8.31 -9.54 -1.68
N PHE A 32 -9.03 -9.44 -0.57
CA PHE A 32 -8.62 -10.00 0.71
C PHE A 32 -9.69 -10.99 1.19
N SER A 33 -9.24 -12.16 1.59
CA SER A 33 -10.11 -13.19 2.15
C SER A 33 -10.69 -12.73 3.50
N SER A 34 -11.93 -13.14 3.78
CA SER A 34 -12.67 -12.75 4.99
C SER A 34 -12.02 -13.24 6.28
N ASN A 35 -11.19 -14.29 6.22
CA ASN A 35 -10.40 -14.75 7.36
C ASN A 35 -9.38 -13.71 7.88
N LEU A 36 -9.13 -12.63 7.12
CA LEU A 36 -8.27 -11.52 7.51
C LEU A 36 -9.04 -10.40 8.24
N ALA A 37 -10.33 -10.57 8.53
CA ALA A 37 -11.11 -9.56 9.22
C ALA A 37 -10.52 -9.21 10.60
N ASN A 38 -10.44 -7.91 10.89
CA ASN A 38 -9.82 -7.33 12.10
C ASN A 38 -8.33 -7.65 12.29
N GLN A 39 -7.68 -8.22 11.28
CA GLN A 39 -6.27 -8.57 11.36
C GLN A 39 -5.37 -7.43 10.87
N LYS A 40 -4.08 -7.64 11.08
CA LYS A 40 -3.02 -6.73 10.67
C LYS A 40 -1.94 -7.47 9.87
N ILE A 41 -1.70 -7.02 8.64
CA ILE A 41 -0.54 -7.43 7.84
C ILE A 41 0.62 -6.53 8.26
N THR A 42 1.56 -7.06 9.04
CA THR A 42 2.72 -6.29 9.54
C THR A 42 3.91 -6.50 8.62
N LEU A 43 4.42 -5.40 8.05
CA LEU A 43 5.55 -5.43 7.15
C LEU A 43 6.86 -5.55 7.93
N THR A 44 7.71 -6.49 7.52
CA THR A 44 9.02 -6.78 8.14
C THR A 44 10.16 -6.76 7.12
N GLY A 45 9.87 -7.06 5.85
CA GLY A 45 10.79 -7.02 4.71
C GLY A 45 10.79 -5.70 3.96
N GLY A 46 10.38 -4.61 4.62
CA GLY A 46 10.30 -3.27 4.03
C GLY A 46 8.99 -2.98 3.31
N GLN A 47 8.96 -1.87 2.56
CA GLN A 47 7.77 -1.38 1.86
C GLN A 47 7.25 -2.37 0.80
N LEU A 48 5.99 -2.21 0.41
CA LEU A 48 5.39 -2.86 -0.74
C LEU A 48 5.55 -1.96 -1.98
N THR A 49 6.32 -2.42 -2.96
CA THR A 49 6.54 -1.69 -4.21
C THR A 49 5.51 -2.12 -5.26
N VAL A 50 4.67 -1.18 -5.70
CA VAL A 50 3.66 -1.38 -6.74
C VAL A 50 4.23 -0.92 -8.07
N LYS A 51 4.35 -1.86 -9.01
CA LYS A 51 4.92 -1.64 -10.35
C LYS A 51 3.89 -1.71 -11.48
N GLN A 52 2.62 -1.93 -11.14
CA GLN A 52 1.53 -2.17 -12.08
C GLN A 52 0.32 -1.34 -11.67
N SER A 53 -0.51 -0.96 -12.65
CA SER A 53 -1.77 -0.26 -12.38
C SER A 53 -2.79 -1.26 -11.85
N ILE A 54 -3.04 -1.28 -10.54
CA ILE A 54 -3.84 -2.31 -9.87
C ILE A 54 -4.88 -1.70 -8.94
N THR A 55 -5.87 -2.50 -8.58
CA THR A 55 -6.82 -2.17 -7.51
C THR A 55 -6.54 -3.02 -6.28
N LEU A 56 -6.40 -2.41 -5.11
CA LEU A 56 -6.41 -3.07 -3.80
C LEU A 56 -7.80 -2.88 -3.19
N ASP A 57 -8.62 -3.93 -3.20
CA ASP A 57 -10.02 -3.89 -2.78
C ASP A 57 -10.26 -4.68 -1.49
N GLY A 58 -10.32 -3.94 -0.38
CA GLY A 58 -10.66 -4.44 0.95
C GLY A 58 -12.15 -4.57 1.23
N SER A 59 -13.05 -4.31 0.27
CA SER A 59 -14.51 -4.27 0.53
C SER A 59 -15.08 -5.59 1.05
N GLY A 60 -14.44 -6.73 0.73
CA GLY A 60 -14.80 -8.06 1.23
C GLY A 60 -14.22 -8.43 2.60
N VAL A 61 -13.44 -7.56 3.25
CA VAL A 61 -12.81 -7.83 4.55
C VAL A 61 -13.05 -6.67 5.53
N SER A 62 -13.56 -6.97 6.72
CA SER A 62 -13.81 -5.92 7.72
C SER A 62 -12.51 -5.50 8.40
N ASN A 63 -12.25 -4.18 8.44
CA ASN A 63 -11.21 -3.58 9.31
C ASN A 63 -9.79 -4.14 9.14
N LEU A 64 -9.43 -4.59 7.93
CA LEU A 64 -8.07 -5.06 7.64
C LEU A 64 -7.09 -3.89 7.67
N THR A 65 -5.98 -4.08 8.39
CA THR A 65 -4.94 -3.07 8.54
C THR A 65 -3.62 -3.52 7.94
N ILE A 66 -2.99 -2.66 7.13
CA ILE A 66 -1.61 -2.81 6.67
C ILE A 66 -0.71 -1.94 7.56
N ASN A 67 0.27 -2.55 8.20
CA ASN A 67 1.08 -1.92 9.24
C ASN A 67 2.56 -1.84 8.82
N GLY A 68 3.08 -0.62 8.69
CA GLY A 68 4.49 -0.35 8.35
C GLY A 68 5.47 -0.58 9.50
N ASN A 69 4.97 -1.07 10.64
CA ASN A 69 5.76 -1.49 11.79
C ASN A 69 6.69 -0.41 12.36
N SER A 70 6.32 0.86 12.18
CA SER A 70 7.15 2.02 12.55
C SER A 70 8.56 2.01 11.97
N SER A 71 8.80 1.23 10.92
CA SER A 71 10.14 0.96 10.38
C SER A 71 10.24 1.19 8.88
N THR A 72 9.10 1.13 8.18
CA THR A 72 9.09 1.31 6.72
C THR A 72 7.87 2.07 6.24
N ARG A 73 8.01 2.70 5.07
CA ARG A 73 6.86 3.15 4.28
C ARG A 73 5.99 1.94 3.95
N ILE A 74 4.67 2.08 3.98
CA ILE A 74 3.80 0.93 3.70
C ILE A 74 3.80 0.59 2.21
N LEU A 75 3.49 1.57 1.37
CA LEU A 75 3.34 1.39 -0.08
C LEU A 75 4.18 2.42 -0.85
N ALA A 76 4.81 2.00 -1.94
CA ALA A 76 5.40 2.91 -2.91
C ALA A 76 4.89 2.58 -4.31
N VAL A 77 4.24 3.55 -4.93
CA VAL A 77 3.73 3.46 -6.30
C VAL A 77 4.79 4.02 -7.24
N GLU A 78 5.27 3.20 -8.18
CA GLU A 78 6.18 3.63 -9.23
C GLU A 78 5.53 4.62 -10.21
N LYS A 79 6.32 5.19 -11.11
CA LYS A 79 5.87 6.21 -12.08
C LYS A 79 4.91 5.64 -13.13
N PHE A 80 4.04 6.49 -13.68
CA PHE A 80 3.11 6.16 -14.77
C PHE A 80 2.06 5.09 -14.44
N LEU A 81 1.59 5.04 -13.19
CA LEU A 81 0.65 4.03 -12.71
C LEU A 81 -0.67 4.64 -12.22
N ASN A 82 -1.76 3.90 -12.42
CA ASN A 82 -3.06 4.19 -11.82
C ASN A 82 -3.37 3.13 -10.75
N VAL A 83 -3.37 3.53 -9.48
CA VAL A 83 -3.62 2.64 -8.35
C VAL A 83 -4.90 3.07 -7.64
N ASN A 84 -5.80 2.11 -7.40
CA ASN A 84 -7.01 2.33 -6.62
C ASN A 84 -6.93 1.55 -5.31
N ILE A 85 -7.30 2.17 -4.20
CA ILE A 85 -7.31 1.56 -2.87
C ILE A 85 -8.70 1.77 -2.27
N LYS A 86 -9.31 0.70 -1.78
CA LYS A 86 -10.65 0.73 -1.19
C LYS A 86 -10.68 -0.03 0.13
N ASN A 87 -11.34 0.53 1.15
CA ASN A 87 -11.70 -0.17 2.38
C ASN A 87 -10.51 -0.83 3.12
N LEU A 88 -9.37 -0.14 3.19
CA LEU A 88 -8.17 -0.62 3.89
C LEU A 88 -7.68 0.42 4.90
N ASN A 89 -7.10 -0.06 6.00
CA ASN A 89 -6.45 0.81 6.97
C ASN A 89 -4.92 0.75 6.81
N PHE A 90 -4.25 1.89 6.93
CA PHE A 90 -2.80 2.04 6.82
C PHE A 90 -2.26 2.66 8.10
N THR A 91 -1.39 1.95 8.81
CA THR A 91 -0.90 2.40 10.11
C THR A 91 0.60 2.22 10.32
N ASN A 92 1.16 3.07 11.18
CA ASN A 92 2.55 3.05 11.61
C ASN A 92 3.55 2.91 10.44
N GLY A 93 3.24 3.51 9.30
CA GLY A 93 4.21 3.70 8.23
C GLY A 93 5.22 4.76 8.65
N ARG A 94 6.52 4.44 8.57
CA ARG A 94 7.59 5.38 8.93
C ARG A 94 8.72 5.34 7.92
N ILE A 95 9.12 6.51 7.45
CA ILE A 95 10.34 6.65 6.65
C ILE A 95 11.19 7.80 7.15
N THR A 96 12.49 7.57 7.19
CA THR A 96 13.50 8.58 7.53
C THR A 96 14.50 8.65 6.38
N GLY A 97 14.68 9.81 5.78
CA GLY A 97 15.59 10.00 4.66
C GLY A 97 15.60 11.43 4.13
N ALA A 98 16.60 11.74 3.32
CA ALA A 98 16.70 12.99 2.59
C ALA A 98 16.12 12.85 1.16
N GLY A 99 15.72 13.98 0.56
CA GLY A 99 15.14 13.99 -0.79
C GLY A 99 13.88 13.13 -0.92
N GLY A 100 13.62 12.60 -2.12
CA GLY A 100 12.46 11.76 -2.41
C GLY A 100 12.43 10.41 -1.66
N ALA A 101 13.54 9.99 -1.07
CA ALA A 101 13.58 8.80 -0.20
C ALA A 101 12.91 9.05 1.16
N GLY A 102 12.75 10.31 1.58
CA GLY A 102 12.16 10.70 2.86
C GLY A 102 10.66 11.02 2.83
N GLU A 103 9.98 10.79 1.71
CA GLU A 103 8.60 11.22 1.48
C GLU A 103 7.56 10.13 1.81
N GLY A 104 6.41 10.52 2.37
CA GLY A 104 5.23 9.65 2.52
C GLY A 104 5.43 8.51 3.52
N GLY A 105 4.89 8.67 4.74
CA GLY A 105 5.01 7.66 5.79
C GLY A 105 4.17 6.43 5.49
N ALA A 106 2.94 6.61 5.01
CA ALA A 106 2.09 5.51 4.57
C ALA A 106 2.37 5.16 3.11
N ILE A 107 2.09 6.09 2.20
CA ILE A 107 2.15 5.87 0.76
C ILE A 107 2.96 7.00 0.11
N GLN A 108 3.89 6.61 -0.77
CA GLN A 108 4.51 7.50 -1.76
C GLN A 108 3.92 7.18 -3.13
N VAL A 109 3.54 8.23 -3.85
CA VAL A 109 3.15 8.16 -5.26
C VAL A 109 4.20 8.93 -6.07
N ARG A 110 4.86 8.25 -7.01
CA ARG A 110 5.85 8.89 -7.90
C ARG A 110 5.19 9.57 -9.10
N ASP A 111 5.99 10.36 -9.81
CA ASP A 111 5.55 11.20 -10.93
C ASP A 111 4.68 10.47 -11.95
N TYR A 112 3.72 11.20 -12.51
CA TYR A 112 2.79 10.73 -13.53
C TYR A 112 1.92 9.54 -13.10
N SER A 113 1.79 9.32 -11.79
CA SER A 113 0.91 8.30 -11.23
C SER A 113 -0.27 8.92 -10.52
N THR A 114 -1.41 8.22 -10.58
CA THR A 114 -2.62 8.58 -9.88
C THR A 114 -2.89 7.56 -8.78
N LEU A 115 -3.25 8.05 -7.60
CA LEU A 115 -3.74 7.25 -6.50
C LEU A 115 -5.16 7.68 -6.16
N THR A 116 -6.12 6.76 -6.30
CA THR A 116 -7.49 6.95 -5.81
C THR A 116 -7.65 6.18 -4.51
N VAL A 117 -8.15 6.84 -3.46
CA VAL A 117 -8.37 6.24 -2.15
C VAL A 117 -9.82 6.42 -1.74
N GLU A 118 -10.50 5.32 -1.45
CA GLU A 118 -11.91 5.28 -1.06
C GLU A 118 -12.06 4.55 0.27
N ASN A 119 -12.86 5.09 1.19
CA ASN A 119 -13.25 4.45 2.46
C ASN A 119 -12.07 3.84 3.25
N SER A 120 -10.90 4.49 3.23
CA SER A 120 -9.67 3.99 3.82
C SER A 120 -9.17 4.91 4.92
N LYS A 121 -8.54 4.36 5.96
CA LYS A 121 -8.07 5.12 7.12
C LYS A 121 -6.54 5.14 7.20
N PHE A 122 -5.97 6.26 7.60
CA PHE A 122 -4.53 6.44 7.76
C PHE A 122 -4.26 6.98 9.16
N THR A 123 -3.46 6.24 9.95
CA THR A 123 -3.19 6.59 11.35
C THR A 123 -1.73 6.39 11.70
N ASN A 124 -1.15 7.28 12.51
CA ASN A 124 0.20 7.14 13.06
C ASN A 124 1.30 6.94 12.00
N ASN A 125 1.11 7.48 10.80
CA ASN A 125 2.12 7.44 9.75
C ASN A 125 3.02 8.68 9.85
N SER A 126 4.31 8.56 9.55
CA SER A 126 5.29 9.64 9.70
C SER A 126 6.35 9.59 8.61
N ALA A 127 6.74 10.75 8.09
CA ALA A 127 7.85 10.91 7.15
C ALA A 127 8.72 12.09 7.56
N SER A 128 10.01 12.04 7.23
CA SER A 128 10.92 13.18 7.41
C SER A 128 10.58 14.35 6.47
N ARG A 129 9.91 14.09 5.34
CA ARG A 129 9.38 15.10 4.42
C ARG A 129 7.96 14.74 3.95
N GLY A 130 7.10 15.75 3.80
CA GLY A 130 5.79 15.60 3.16
C GLY A 130 4.69 14.87 3.97
N GLY A 131 4.79 14.72 5.28
CA GLY A 131 3.68 14.23 6.13
C GLY A 131 3.28 12.75 5.92
N GLN A 132 2.04 12.39 6.30
CA GLN A 132 1.54 11.01 6.23
C GLN A 132 1.33 10.51 4.79
N PHE A 133 0.98 11.45 3.90
CA PHE A 133 0.70 11.28 2.49
C PHE A 133 1.58 12.21 1.67
N VAL A 134 2.29 11.69 0.67
CA VAL A 134 2.86 12.53 -0.38
C VAL A 134 2.26 12.13 -1.73
N LEU A 135 1.44 13.02 -2.27
CA LEU A 135 1.23 13.12 -3.71
C LEU A 135 2.43 13.93 -4.23
N ALA A 136 3.35 13.33 -4.99
CA ALA A 136 4.28 14.13 -5.78
C ALA A 136 3.48 14.77 -6.91
N MET A 137 3.06 16.01 -6.73
CA MET A 137 2.64 16.84 -7.86
C MET A 137 3.93 17.26 -8.56
N ALA A 138 4.18 16.78 -9.77
CA ALA A 138 5.18 17.39 -10.62
C ALA A 138 4.73 18.84 -10.84
N ALA A 139 5.59 19.80 -10.49
CA ALA A 139 5.48 21.13 -11.06
C ALA A 139 5.74 21.00 -12.57
N ASP A 140 4.91 21.70 -13.34
CA ASP A 140 4.99 21.84 -14.80
C ASP A 140 6.42 22.07 -15.32
#